data_AF-W5SVH8-F1
#
_entry.id   AF-W5SVH8-F1
#
_cell.length_a   1.000
_cell.length_b   1.000
_cell.length_c   1.000
_cell.angle_alpha   90.00
_cell.angle_beta   90.00
_cell.angle_gamma   90.00
#
_symmetry.space_group_name_H-M   'P 1'
#
loop_
_entity.id
_entity.type
_entity.pdbx_description
1 polymer ?
#
loop_
_entity_poly.entity_id
_entity_poly.type
_entity_poly.pdbx_seq_one_letter_code
_entity_poly.pdbx_strand_id
1 'polypeptide(L)'
;MVSTKMPKISILHINQLKYNIVIAILILITLISCKDKNITYDKRIKKILDNNNIEYKIDKENDFIVSKIINDTKMEIIIRSKLNSYQNSKIREIFGIVEIFDANSEKIQEISESLMSDSYNNRVLGSWEIIHDPERGNNSLVYIIKAEENAKAPFVLDALEEVAATISIFKKVLKGNDTEVNIKYTPTEADDETLQNEDKIKDHAEEELQKIKAE
;
A
#
# COMPACT_ATOMS: atom_id res chain seq x y z
N MET A 1 -39.27 -54.89 -63.97
CA MET A 1 -38.94 -53.45 -64.10
C MET A 1 -38.87 -52.84 -62.71
N VAL A 2 -37.67 -52.53 -62.21
CA VAL A 2 -37.50 -51.70 -61.01
C VAL A 2 -36.42 -50.67 -61.35
N SER A 3 -36.83 -49.40 -61.42
CA SER A 3 -35.98 -48.25 -61.72
C SER A 3 -35.51 -47.65 -60.40
N THR A 4 -34.22 -47.75 -60.11
CA THR A 4 -33.60 -47.10 -58.96
C THR A 4 -33.03 -45.74 -59.39
N LYS A 5 -33.78 -44.66 -59.14
CA LYS A 5 -33.24 -43.31 -59.20
C LYS A 5 -32.41 -43.06 -57.94
N MET A 6 -31.09 -42.93 -58.07
CA MET A 6 -30.23 -42.43 -57.00
C MET A 6 -30.51 -40.94 -56.73
N PRO A 7 -30.52 -40.48 -55.47
CA PRO A 7 -30.71 -39.09 -55.16
C PRO A 7 -29.42 -38.31 -55.45
N LYS A 8 -29.49 -37.36 -56.38
CA LYS A 8 -28.49 -36.31 -56.55
C LYS A 8 -28.56 -35.39 -55.33
N ILE A 9 -27.87 -35.74 -54.24
CA ILE A 9 -27.57 -34.78 -53.18
C ILE A 9 -26.69 -33.73 -53.84
N SER A 10 -27.30 -32.58 -54.14
CA SER A 10 -26.68 -31.52 -54.92
C SER A 10 -25.42 -31.03 -54.22
N ILE A 11 -24.34 -30.91 -54.99
CA ILE A 11 -23.03 -30.35 -54.58
C ILE A 11 -23.20 -28.99 -53.84
N LEU A 12 -24.31 -28.29 -54.13
CA LEU A 12 -24.75 -27.07 -53.46
C LEU A 12 -24.90 -27.22 -51.92
N HIS A 13 -25.49 -28.31 -51.43
CA HIS A 13 -25.70 -28.55 -49.99
C HIS A 13 -24.39 -28.84 -49.25
N ILE A 14 -23.44 -29.50 -49.91
CA ILE A 14 -22.11 -29.80 -49.35
C ILE A 14 -21.30 -28.49 -49.20
N ASN A 15 -21.40 -27.59 -50.17
CA ASN A 15 -20.72 -26.28 -50.11
C ASN A 15 -21.33 -25.36 -49.04
N GLN A 16 -22.66 -25.38 -48.87
CA GLN A 16 -23.34 -24.67 -47.78
C GLN A 16 -22.95 -25.21 -46.40
N LEU A 17 -22.84 -26.54 -46.25
CA LEU A 17 -22.41 -27.17 -45.01
C LEU A 17 -20.96 -26.79 -44.65
N LYS A 18 -20.05 -26.77 -45.63
CA LYS A 18 -18.68 -26.29 -45.44
C LYS A 18 -18.63 -24.84 -44.99
N TYR A 19 -19.42 -23.97 -45.61
CA TYR A 19 -19.50 -22.55 -45.26
C TYR A 19 -19.98 -22.34 -43.83
N ASN A 20 -21.01 -23.09 -43.40
CA ASN A 20 -21.52 -23.03 -42.04
C ASN A 20 -20.50 -23.52 -41.00
N ILE A 21 -19.72 -24.56 -41.32
CA ILE A 21 -18.62 -25.02 -40.47
C ILE A 21 -17.53 -23.95 -40.34
N VAL A 22 -17.13 -23.32 -41.44
CA VAL A 22 -16.13 -22.23 -41.41
C VAL A 22 -16.63 -21.04 -40.59
N ILE A 23 -17.89 -20.63 -40.75
CA ILE A 23 -18.50 -19.55 -39.96
C ILE A 23 -18.54 -19.91 -38.47
N ALA A 24 -18.94 -21.14 -38.14
CA ALA A 24 -18.99 -21.60 -36.75
C ALA A 24 -17.60 -21.61 -36.09
N ILE A 25 -16.57 -22.04 -36.82
CA ILE A 25 -15.18 -21.99 -36.34
C ILE A 25 -14.72 -20.54 -36.15
N LEU A 26 -15.08 -19.63 -37.06
CA LEU A 26 -14.73 -18.21 -36.93
C LEU A 26 -15.37 -17.56 -35.69
N ILE A 27 -16.63 -17.89 -35.41
CA ILE A 27 -17.36 -17.42 -34.21
C ILE A 27 -16.76 -18.03 -32.94
N LEU A 28 -16.31 -19.29 -32.98
CA LEU A 28 -15.69 -19.94 -31.83
C LEU A 28 -14.32 -19.31 -31.49
N ILE A 29 -13.54 -18.92 -32.51
CA ILE A 29 -12.24 -18.26 -32.33
C ILE A 29 -12.39 -16.85 -31.71
N THR A 30 -13.45 -16.11 -32.05
CA THR A 30 -13.67 -14.77 -31.46
C THR A 30 -14.12 -14.83 -30.00
N LEU A 31 -14.75 -15.92 -29.57
CA LEU A 31 -15.18 -16.12 -28.17
C LEU A 31 -14.04 -16.58 -27.24
N ILE A 32 -12.96 -17.16 -27.78
CA ILE A 32 -11.78 -17.60 -26.99
C ILE A 32 -10.81 -16.44 -26.72
N SER A 33 -11.02 -15.27 -27.33
CA SER A 33 -10.29 -14.05 -26.98
C SER A 33 -10.80 -13.46 -25.65
N CYS A 34 -10.67 -14.22 -24.58
CA CYS A 34 -10.48 -13.63 -23.27
C CYS A 34 -9.20 -12.80 -23.38
N LYS A 35 -9.35 -11.47 -23.45
CA LYS A 35 -8.27 -10.57 -23.08
C LYS A 35 -7.89 -10.93 -21.65
N ASP A 36 -6.87 -11.78 -21.50
CA ASP A 36 -6.08 -11.80 -20.29
C ASP A 36 -5.64 -10.35 -20.09
N LYS A 37 -6.34 -9.62 -19.21
CA LYS A 37 -5.87 -8.32 -18.75
C LYS A 37 -4.46 -8.61 -18.25
N ASN A 38 -3.46 -8.07 -18.94
CA ASN A 38 -2.07 -8.38 -18.68
C ASN A 38 -1.80 -8.03 -17.20
N ILE A 39 -1.83 -9.05 -16.34
CA ILE A 39 -1.97 -8.79 -14.92
C ILE A 39 -0.62 -8.30 -14.41
N THR A 40 -0.56 -7.01 -14.07
CA THR A 40 0.70 -6.29 -13.81
C THR A 40 0.99 -6.14 -12.32
N TYR A 41 0.57 -7.11 -11.49
CA TYR A 41 0.93 -7.14 -10.06
C TYR A 41 2.26 -7.87 -9.81
N ASP A 42 2.91 -7.61 -8.68
CA ASP A 42 4.12 -8.34 -8.30
C ASP A 42 3.80 -9.77 -7.84
N LYS A 43 4.18 -10.76 -8.66
CA LYS A 43 3.95 -12.19 -8.39
C LYS A 43 4.64 -12.70 -7.11
N ARG A 44 5.72 -12.08 -6.67
CA ARG A 44 6.45 -12.49 -5.45
C ARG A 44 5.70 -12.06 -4.21
N ILE A 45 5.15 -10.84 -4.21
CA ILE A 45 4.26 -10.38 -3.13
C ILE A 45 3.05 -11.31 -3.06
N LYS A 46 2.41 -11.61 -4.20
CA LYS A 46 1.32 -12.58 -4.26
C LYS A 46 1.70 -13.91 -3.60
N LYS A 47 2.85 -14.48 -3.99
CA LYS A 47 3.35 -15.74 -3.43
C LYS A 47 3.59 -15.66 -1.93
N ILE A 48 4.13 -14.55 -1.42
CA ILE A 48 4.33 -14.34 0.03
C ILE A 48 2.98 -14.33 0.74
N LEU A 49 2.00 -13.58 0.24
CA LEU A 49 0.67 -13.49 0.85
C LEU A 49 -0.05 -14.85 0.82
N ASP A 50 -0.07 -15.52 -0.33
CA ASP A 50 -0.71 -16.83 -0.51
C ASP A 50 -0.08 -17.89 0.41
N ASN A 51 1.26 -17.96 0.46
CA ASN A 51 1.97 -18.95 1.27
C ASN A 51 1.75 -18.77 2.78
N ASN A 52 1.36 -17.57 3.21
CA ASN A 52 1.09 -17.25 4.61
C ASN A 52 -0.41 -17.13 4.92
N ASN A 53 -1.29 -17.53 3.99
CA ASN A 53 -2.75 -17.45 4.12
C ASN A 53 -3.26 -16.05 4.49
N ILE A 54 -2.61 -15.00 3.96
CA ILE A 54 -3.03 -13.62 4.17
C ILE A 54 -4.09 -13.26 3.14
N GLU A 55 -5.25 -12.80 3.60
CA GLU A 55 -6.33 -12.35 2.73
C GLU A 55 -6.01 -10.98 2.10
N TYR A 56 -6.18 -10.88 0.79
CA TYR A 56 -6.02 -9.64 0.05
C TYR A 56 -6.99 -9.54 -1.12
N LYS A 57 -7.25 -8.31 -1.54
CA LYS A 57 -7.81 -7.98 -2.86
C LYS A 57 -6.75 -7.25 -3.69
N ILE A 58 -6.92 -7.26 -5.01
CA ILE A 58 -6.08 -6.46 -5.92
C ILE A 58 -6.95 -5.34 -6.48
N ASP A 59 -6.47 -4.11 -6.38
CA ASP A 59 -7.22 -2.95 -6.84
C ASP A 59 -7.04 -2.66 -8.34
N LYS A 60 -7.62 -1.55 -8.80
CA LYS A 60 -7.54 -1.11 -10.21
C LYS A 60 -6.13 -0.70 -10.64
N GLU A 61 -5.27 -0.33 -9.70
CA GLU A 61 -3.87 0.07 -9.90
C GLU A 61 -2.93 -1.14 -9.85
N ASN A 62 -3.49 -2.33 -9.60
CA ASN A 62 -2.81 -3.61 -9.39
C ASN A 62 -2.06 -3.71 -8.05
N ASP A 63 -2.40 -2.87 -7.09
CA ASP A 63 -1.83 -2.90 -5.75
C ASP A 63 -2.57 -3.93 -4.88
N PHE A 64 -1.85 -4.53 -3.93
CA PHE A 64 -2.44 -5.49 -3.00
C PHE A 64 -3.02 -4.74 -1.80
N ILE A 65 -4.31 -4.96 -1.52
CA ILE A 65 -4.98 -4.42 -0.35
C ILE A 65 -5.21 -5.57 0.63
N VAL A 66 -4.35 -5.64 1.64
CA VAL A 66 -4.41 -6.62 2.73
C VAL A 66 -5.40 -6.11 3.78
N SER A 67 -6.33 -6.98 4.19
CA SER A 67 -7.29 -6.67 5.24
C SER A 67 -6.91 -7.35 6.53
N LYS A 68 -6.84 -6.60 7.63
CA LYS A 68 -6.58 -7.15 8.97
C LYS A 68 -7.56 -6.61 9.98
N ILE A 69 -8.09 -7.47 10.85
CA ILE A 69 -8.98 -7.05 11.93
C ILE A 69 -8.15 -6.94 13.20
N ILE A 70 -8.16 -5.76 13.83
CA ILE A 70 -7.50 -5.50 15.11
C ILE A 70 -8.51 -4.77 15.99
N ASN A 71 -8.85 -5.34 17.15
CA ASN A 71 -9.84 -4.79 18.09
C ASN A 71 -11.18 -4.45 17.38
N ASP A 72 -11.73 -5.43 16.65
CA ASP A 72 -12.97 -5.33 15.86
C ASP A 72 -12.99 -4.26 14.76
N THR A 73 -11.86 -3.59 14.53
CA THR A 73 -11.72 -2.58 13.48
C THR A 73 -10.94 -3.17 12.32
N LYS A 74 -11.55 -3.12 11.13
CA LYS A 74 -10.89 -3.50 9.89
C LYS A 74 -9.86 -2.43 9.50
N MET A 75 -8.63 -2.88 9.33
CA MET A 75 -7.50 -2.12 8.81
C MET A 75 -7.21 -2.58 7.39
N GLU A 76 -6.99 -1.62 6.50
CA GLU A 76 -6.52 -1.89 5.14
C GLU A 76 -5.08 -1.42 5.03
N ILE A 77 -4.23 -2.30 4.50
CA ILE A 77 -2.81 -2.07 4.25
C ILE A 77 -2.58 -2.25 2.76
N ILE A 78 -1.91 -1.28 2.16
CA ILE A 78 -1.67 -1.19 0.73
C ILE A 78 -0.21 -1.57 0.47
N ILE A 79 0.01 -2.59 -0.35
CA ILE A 79 1.33 -2.93 -0.89
C ILE A 79 1.34 -2.52 -2.36
N ARG A 80 2.12 -1.49 -2.69
CA ARG A 80 2.23 -1.03 -4.07
C ARG A 80 2.93 -2.06 -4.95
N SER A 81 2.31 -2.42 -6.07
CA SER A 81 2.94 -3.20 -7.13
C SER A 81 3.92 -2.34 -7.93
N LYS A 82 3.58 -1.07 -8.18
CA LYS A 82 4.48 -0.12 -8.85
C LYS A 82 5.61 0.30 -7.91
N LEU A 83 6.84 -0.01 -8.32
CA LEU A 83 8.06 0.35 -7.60
C LEU A 83 8.49 1.79 -7.86
N ASN A 84 8.94 2.47 -6.80
CA ASN A 84 9.68 3.72 -6.92
C ASN A 84 11.15 3.40 -7.22
N SER A 85 11.84 4.33 -7.89
CA SER A 85 13.23 4.13 -8.29
C SER A 85 14.08 5.30 -7.83
N TYR A 86 15.22 5.00 -7.22
CA TYR A 86 16.27 5.98 -6.92
C TYR A 86 17.61 5.36 -7.28
N GLN A 87 18.28 5.94 -8.29
CA GLN A 87 19.48 5.35 -8.88
C GLN A 87 19.26 3.87 -9.26
N ASN A 88 20.06 2.96 -8.73
CA ASN A 88 19.96 1.51 -8.95
C ASN A 88 19.00 0.81 -7.99
N SER A 89 18.45 1.53 -7.01
CA SER A 89 17.54 0.97 -6.02
C SER A 89 16.11 1.02 -6.49
N LYS A 90 15.40 -0.09 -6.30
CA LYS A 90 13.96 -0.20 -6.52
C LYS A 90 13.29 -0.39 -5.17
N ILE A 91 12.36 0.50 -4.86
CA ILE A 91 11.74 0.60 -3.55
C ILE A 91 10.23 0.36 -3.69
N ARG A 92 9.71 -0.50 -2.84
CA ARG A 92 8.30 -0.77 -2.67
C ARG A 92 7.77 -0.01 -1.47
N GLU A 93 6.55 0.48 -1.59
CA GLU A 93 5.85 1.14 -0.50
C GLU A 93 4.78 0.19 0.06
N ILE A 94 4.81 0.01 1.37
CA ILE A 94 3.81 -0.72 2.16
C ILE A 94 3.27 0.29 3.16
N PHE A 95 1.99 0.64 3.09
CA PHE A 95 1.45 1.70 3.93
C PHE A 95 -0.02 1.50 4.29
N GLY A 96 -0.46 2.21 5.32
CA GLY A 96 -1.85 2.26 5.74
C GLY A 96 -2.31 3.70 5.90
N ILE A 97 -3.54 3.99 5.47
CA ILE A 97 -4.16 5.30 5.65
C ILE A 97 -4.79 5.36 7.04
N VAL A 98 -4.37 6.36 7.82
CA VAL A 98 -4.87 6.61 9.17
C VAL A 98 -6.12 7.48 9.11
N GLU A 99 -6.02 8.65 8.51
CA GLU A 99 -7.08 9.66 8.47
C GLU A 99 -6.92 10.53 7.21
N ILE A 100 -8.04 11.08 6.73
CA ILE A 100 -8.06 12.00 5.60
C ILE A 100 -8.60 13.34 6.09
N PHE A 101 -7.83 14.39 5.87
CA PHE A 101 -8.15 15.76 6.27
C PHE A 101 -8.42 16.62 5.03
N ASP A 102 -9.21 17.68 5.19
CA ASP A 102 -9.27 18.78 4.21
C ASP A 102 -7.87 19.39 4.04
N ALA A 103 -7.48 19.73 2.82
CA ALA A 103 -6.15 20.29 2.55
C ALA A 103 -5.87 21.59 3.33
N ASN A 104 -6.91 22.34 3.70
CA ASN A 104 -6.80 23.59 4.45
C ASN A 104 -6.92 23.38 5.97
N SER A 105 -7.01 22.14 6.45
CA SER A 105 -7.12 21.86 7.88
C SER A 105 -5.80 22.15 8.61
N GLU A 106 -5.88 22.94 9.68
CA GLU A 106 -4.74 23.19 10.58
C GLU A 106 -4.33 21.95 11.39
N LYS A 107 -5.18 20.91 11.46
CA LYS A 107 -4.93 19.66 12.19
C LYS A 107 -3.60 19.01 11.83
N ILE A 108 -3.23 19.03 10.56
CA ILE A 108 -1.95 18.47 10.10
C ILE A 108 -0.77 19.23 10.70
N GLN A 109 -0.85 20.56 10.75
CA GLN A 109 0.19 21.40 11.32
C GLN A 109 0.28 21.15 12.84
N GLU A 110 -0.85 21.06 13.52
CA GLU A 110 -0.95 20.77 14.96
C GLU A 110 -0.27 19.46 15.36
N ILE A 111 -0.39 18.41 14.53
CA ILE A 111 0.17 17.08 14.85
C ILE A 111 1.56 16.84 14.26
N SER A 112 2.05 17.71 13.37
CA SER A 112 3.28 17.48 12.58
C SER A 112 4.53 17.23 13.44
N GLU A 113 4.76 18.06 14.47
CA GLU A 113 5.91 17.90 15.37
C GLU A 113 5.83 16.59 16.17
N SER A 114 4.63 16.21 16.60
CA SER A 114 4.39 14.95 17.30
C SER A 114 4.64 13.75 16.39
N LEU A 115 4.19 13.79 15.14
CA LEU A 115 4.46 12.75 14.14
C LEU A 115 5.96 12.64 13.83
N MET A 116 6.67 13.77 13.72
CA MET A 116 8.11 13.77 13.48
C MET A 116 8.86 13.16 14.68
N SER A 117 8.51 13.56 15.89
CA SER A 117 9.08 13.02 17.12
C SER A 117 8.82 11.51 17.25
N ASP A 118 7.60 11.07 16.97
CA ASP A 118 7.25 9.65 17.00
C ASP A 118 8.02 8.85 15.94
N SER A 119 8.14 9.37 14.71
CA SER A 119 8.95 8.73 13.65
C SER A 119 10.40 8.54 14.07
N TYR A 120 10.99 9.55 14.73
CA TYR A 120 12.39 9.51 15.13
C TYR A 120 12.65 8.64 16.36
N ASN A 121 11.79 8.74 17.37
CA ASN A 121 12.04 8.13 18.69
C ASN A 121 11.45 6.72 18.83
N ASN A 122 10.34 6.40 18.15
CA ASN A 122 9.55 5.20 18.43
C ASN A 122 9.43 4.23 17.25
N ARG A 123 9.67 4.68 16.00
CA ARG A 123 9.44 3.85 14.81
C ARG A 123 10.73 3.22 14.32
N VAL A 124 10.66 1.93 14.00
CA VAL A 124 11.83 1.13 13.61
C VAL A 124 11.87 0.91 12.10
N LEU A 125 10.74 0.55 11.48
CA LEU A 125 10.71 0.21 10.04
C LEU A 125 10.13 1.33 9.17
N GLY A 126 9.26 2.16 9.71
CA GLY A 126 8.49 3.13 8.94
C GLY A 126 8.53 4.54 9.49
N SER A 127 7.81 5.42 8.80
CA SER A 127 7.66 6.82 9.17
C SER A 127 6.27 7.33 8.83
N TRP A 128 5.91 8.47 9.42
CA TRP A 128 4.72 9.21 9.02
C TRP A 128 4.97 9.98 7.73
N GLU A 129 4.02 9.90 6.80
CA GLU A 129 4.00 10.75 5.61
C GLU A 129 2.62 11.40 5.44
N ILE A 130 2.61 12.60 4.88
CA ILE A 130 1.39 13.30 4.49
C ILE A 130 1.35 13.31 2.96
N ILE A 131 0.38 12.60 2.39
CA ILE A 131 0.17 12.56 0.95
C ILE A 131 -0.87 13.61 0.59
N HIS A 132 -0.44 14.64 -0.12
CA HIS A 132 -1.32 15.67 -0.65
C HIS A 132 -1.95 15.22 -1.97
N ASP A 133 -3.28 15.19 -2.03
CA ASP A 133 -4.05 14.97 -3.27
C ASP A 133 -4.66 16.32 -3.71
N PRO A 134 -4.01 17.05 -4.62
CA PRO A 134 -4.48 18.37 -5.06
C PRO A 134 -5.76 18.29 -5.90
N GLU A 135 -6.03 17.16 -6.56
CA GLU A 135 -7.24 16.99 -7.37
C GLU A 135 -8.48 16.84 -6.50
N ARG A 136 -8.31 16.21 -5.32
CA ARG A 136 -9.40 16.00 -4.35
C ARG A 136 -9.44 17.04 -3.25
N GLY A 137 -8.42 17.88 -3.13
CA GLY A 137 -8.32 18.91 -2.08
C GLY A 137 -8.13 18.32 -0.69
N ASN A 138 -7.52 17.15 -0.56
CA ASN A 138 -7.39 16.42 0.71
C ASN A 138 -5.94 16.04 1.01
N ASN A 139 -5.60 15.96 2.30
CA ASN A 139 -4.35 15.43 2.83
C ASN A 139 -4.62 14.07 3.48
N SER A 140 -3.86 13.03 3.08
CA SER A 140 -3.92 11.71 3.73
C SER A 140 -2.75 11.55 4.68
N LEU A 141 -3.03 11.31 5.96
CA LEU A 141 -2.01 10.88 6.90
C LEU A 141 -1.80 9.38 6.75
N VAL A 142 -0.57 8.98 6.41
CA VAL A 142 -0.20 7.59 6.20
C VAL A 142 0.98 7.19 7.08
N TYR A 143 0.96 5.95 7.55
CA TYR A 143 2.16 5.30 8.05
C TYR A 143 2.72 4.40 6.96
N ILE A 144 3.99 4.57 6.61
CA ILE A 144 4.60 3.95 5.44
C ILE A 144 5.96 3.33 5.76
N ILE A 145 6.17 2.15 5.18
CA ILE A 145 7.43 1.42 5.18
C ILE A 145 7.92 1.35 3.73
N LYS A 146 9.17 1.74 3.50
CA LYS A 146 9.85 1.66 2.20
C LYS A 146 10.76 0.43 2.20
N ALA A 147 10.33 -0.61 1.49
CA ALA A 147 11.02 -1.90 1.39
C ALA A 147 11.83 -1.99 0.09
N GLU A 148 12.94 -2.71 0.08
CA GLU A 148 13.59 -3.06 -1.18
C GLU A 148 12.67 -3.91 -2.07
N GLU A 149 12.83 -3.80 -3.40
CA GLU A 149 12.06 -4.59 -4.36
C GLU A 149 12.10 -6.09 -4.04
N ASN A 150 13.25 -6.59 -3.59
CA ASN A 150 13.53 -8.00 -3.30
C ASN A 150 13.44 -8.36 -1.81
N ALA A 151 12.74 -7.55 -1.01
CA ALA A 151 12.52 -7.83 0.41
C ALA A 151 12.03 -9.27 0.63
N LYS A 152 12.66 -9.94 1.61
CA LYS A 152 12.33 -11.33 1.95
C LYS A 152 10.97 -11.40 2.63
N ALA A 153 10.35 -12.58 2.59
CA ALA A 153 9.04 -12.80 3.20
C ALA A 153 8.95 -12.32 4.66
N PRO A 154 9.91 -12.62 5.57
CA PRO A 154 9.83 -12.14 6.96
C PRO A 154 9.67 -10.62 7.05
N PHE A 155 10.49 -9.86 6.31
CA PHE A 155 10.41 -8.40 6.31
C PHE A 155 9.05 -7.88 5.84
N VAL A 156 8.49 -8.47 4.76
CA VAL A 156 7.17 -8.07 4.26
C VAL A 156 6.08 -8.35 5.30
N LEU A 157 6.16 -9.48 6.01
CA LEU A 157 5.21 -9.85 7.05
C LEU A 157 5.32 -8.92 8.28
N ASP A 158 6.54 -8.64 8.72
CA ASP A 158 6.81 -7.71 9.83
C ASP A 158 6.31 -6.30 9.48
N ALA A 159 6.54 -5.84 8.24
CA ALA A 159 6.03 -4.57 7.75
C ALA A 159 4.49 -4.50 7.77
N LEU A 160 3.80 -5.57 7.39
CA LEU A 160 2.34 -5.64 7.47
C LEU A 160 1.84 -5.56 8.91
N GLU A 161 2.50 -6.25 9.84
CA GLU A 161 2.17 -6.19 11.27
C GLU A 161 2.37 -4.78 11.83
N GLU A 162 3.54 -4.18 11.59
CA GLU A 162 3.87 -2.87 12.11
C GLU A 162 2.93 -1.79 11.58
N VAL A 163 2.63 -1.80 10.28
CA VAL A 163 1.65 -0.87 9.69
C VAL A 163 0.29 -1.07 10.36
N ALA A 164 -0.21 -2.30 10.45
CA ALA A 164 -1.53 -2.57 11.01
C ALA A 164 -1.65 -2.12 12.47
N ALA A 165 -0.66 -2.44 13.29
CA ALA A 165 -0.63 -2.07 14.71
C ALA A 165 -0.56 -0.54 14.87
N THR A 166 0.32 0.11 14.10
CA THR A 166 0.54 1.56 14.17
C THR A 166 -0.72 2.33 13.77
N ILE A 167 -1.34 1.98 12.64
CA ILE A 167 -2.59 2.65 12.22
C ILE A 167 -3.74 2.35 13.17
N SER A 168 -3.78 1.17 13.80
CA SER A 168 -4.82 0.84 14.80
C SER A 168 -4.72 1.74 16.03
N ILE A 169 -3.51 1.92 16.56
CA ILE A 169 -3.26 2.78 17.72
C ILE A 169 -3.62 4.23 17.37
N PHE A 170 -3.12 4.74 16.25
CA PHE A 170 -3.32 6.14 15.89
C PHE A 170 -4.78 6.47 15.57
N LYS A 171 -5.51 5.57 14.89
CA LYS A 171 -6.96 5.75 14.68
C LYS A 171 -7.73 5.86 16.00
N LYS A 172 -7.30 5.16 17.05
CA LYS A 172 -7.91 5.30 18.38
C LYS A 172 -7.59 6.64 19.01
N VAL A 173 -6.35 7.10 18.91
CA VAL A 173 -5.92 8.40 19.46
C VAL A 173 -6.71 9.54 18.80
N LEU A 174 -6.80 9.55 17.47
CA LEU A 174 -7.52 10.59 16.75
C LEU A 174 -9.02 10.62 17.08
N LYS A 175 -9.66 9.44 17.19
CA LYS A 175 -11.08 9.34 17.58
C LYS A 175 -11.33 9.68 19.06
N GLY A 176 -10.35 9.45 19.93
CA GLY A 176 -10.44 9.77 21.35
C GLY A 176 -10.38 11.27 21.64
N ASN A 177 -9.65 12.02 20.79
CA ASN A 177 -9.42 13.45 20.95
C ASN A 177 -10.63 14.35 20.59
N ASP A 178 -11.71 13.80 20.01
CA ASP A 178 -12.98 14.53 19.86
C ASP A 178 -13.77 14.61 21.19
N THR A 179 -13.29 13.93 22.24
CA THR A 179 -13.72 14.10 23.63
C THR A 179 -12.55 14.73 24.37
N GLU A 180 -12.71 15.93 24.93
CA GLU A 180 -11.67 16.64 25.69
C GLU A 180 -11.00 15.71 26.73
N VAL A 181 -9.84 15.16 26.40
CA VAL A 181 -9.06 14.36 27.34
C VAL A 181 -8.21 15.33 28.16
N ASN A 182 -8.71 15.64 29.35
CA ASN A 182 -8.00 16.40 30.37
C ASN A 182 -6.88 15.52 30.96
N ILE A 183 -5.77 15.34 30.24
CA ILE A 183 -4.61 14.61 30.76
C ILE A 183 -3.82 15.57 31.66
N LYS A 184 -4.11 15.53 32.96
CA LYS A 184 -3.14 15.96 33.97
C LYS A 184 -1.95 15.00 33.93
N TYR A 185 -0.88 15.41 33.29
CA TYR A 185 0.43 14.82 33.54
C TYR A 185 0.76 15.00 35.02
N THR A 186 0.85 13.89 35.75
CA THR A 186 1.52 13.85 37.05
C THR A 186 2.88 13.23 36.78
N PRO A 187 3.98 14.01 36.82
CA PRO A 187 5.33 13.46 36.72
C PRO A 187 5.52 12.49 37.89
N THR A 188 5.95 11.27 37.60
CA THR A 188 6.43 10.37 38.65
C THR A 188 7.84 10.84 39.01
N GLU A 189 8.00 11.40 40.20
CA GLU A 189 9.30 11.66 40.81
C GLU A 189 10.06 10.33 40.92
N ALA A 190 11.20 10.27 40.24
CA ALA A 190 12.31 9.39 40.63
C ALA A 190 13.43 10.32 41.06
N ASP A 191 13.93 10.04 42.25
CA ASP A 191 14.76 10.89 43.07
C ASP A 191 16.06 11.39 42.41
N ASP A 192 16.36 12.62 42.84
CA ASP A 192 17.54 13.44 42.69
C ASP A 192 18.85 12.70 42.98
N GLU A 193 19.81 12.76 42.07
CA GLU A 193 21.21 13.03 42.45
C GLU A 193 22.03 13.55 41.24
N THR A 194 22.57 14.76 41.44
CA THR A 194 23.69 15.43 40.74
C THR A 194 23.44 16.20 39.42
N LEU A 195 23.01 17.45 39.61
CA LEU A 195 23.44 18.62 38.84
C LEU A 195 24.97 18.72 38.78
N GLN A 196 25.55 18.79 37.58
CA GLN A 196 26.55 19.80 37.15
C GLN A 196 27.10 19.47 35.74
N ASN A 197 26.67 20.25 34.74
CA ASN A 197 27.47 20.83 33.63
C ASN A 197 26.60 21.09 32.38
N GLU A 198 25.88 22.21 32.35
CA GLU A 198 25.10 22.65 31.17
C GLU A 198 25.85 23.61 30.22
N ASP A 199 27.11 23.98 30.50
CA ASP A 199 27.79 25.05 29.73
C ASP A 199 28.83 24.58 28.70
N LYS A 200 28.79 23.32 28.22
CA LYS A 200 29.79 22.82 27.24
C LYS A 200 29.28 22.11 25.98
N ILE A 201 27.97 22.07 25.72
CA ILE A 201 27.41 21.33 24.57
C ILE A 201 26.94 22.27 23.43
N LYS A 202 26.95 23.59 23.63
CA LYS A 202 26.52 24.54 22.58
C LYS A 202 27.53 24.78 21.45
N ASP A 203 28.83 24.61 21.68
CA ASP A 203 29.84 25.00 20.69
C ASP A 203 30.09 23.95 19.59
N HIS A 204 29.83 22.66 19.83
CA HIS A 204 30.17 21.61 18.85
C HIS A 204 29.12 21.45 17.73
N ALA A 205 27.85 21.75 18.01
CA ALA A 205 26.78 21.63 17.01
C ALA A 205 26.80 22.80 16.01
N GLU A 206 27.26 23.98 16.43
CA GLU A 206 27.32 25.18 15.58
C GLU A 206 28.53 25.15 14.63
N GLU A 207 29.63 24.50 15.02
CA GLU A 207 30.83 24.30 14.17
C GLU A 207 30.60 23.30 13.02
N GLU A 208 29.82 22.24 13.24
CA GLU A 208 29.51 21.23 12.21
C GLU A 208 28.53 21.78 11.15
N LEU A 209 27.58 22.63 11.55
CA LEU A 209 26.62 23.29 10.65
C LEU A 209 27.27 24.33 9.71
N GLN A 210 28.43 24.89 10.09
CA GLN A 210 29.16 25.82 9.23
C GLN A 210 30.01 25.10 8.17
N LYS A 211 30.48 23.87 8.43
CA LYS A 211 31.22 23.07 7.42
C LYS A 211 30.35 22.63 6.26
N ILE A 212 29.06 22.36 6.49
CA ILE A 212 28.12 21.90 5.45
C ILE A 212 27.70 23.04 4.48
N LYS A 213 27.85 24.31 4.87
CA LYS A 213 27.47 25.46 4.02
C LYS A 213 28.60 25.95 3.10
N ALA A 214 29.79 25.34 3.15
CA ALA A 214 30.97 25.78 2.42
C ALA A 214 31.46 24.79 1.33
N GLU A 215 30.69 23.74 1.03
CA GLU A 215 30.83 22.89 -0.17
C GLU A 215 29.68 23.15 -1.16
#